data_AF-A8NJU3-F1
#
_entry.id   AF-A8NJU3-F1
#
_cell.length_a   1.000
_cell.length_b   1.000
_cell.length_c   1.000
_cell.angle_alpha   90.00
_cell.angle_beta   90.00
_cell.angle_gamma   90.00
#
_symmetry.space_group_name_H-M   'P 1'
#
loop_
_entity.id
_entity.type
_entity.pdbx_description
1 polymer ?
#
loop_
_entity_poly.entity_id
_entity_poly.type
_entity_poly.pdbx_seq_one_letter_code
_entity_poly.pdbx_strand_id
1 'polypeptide(L)'
;MVSVDQCIIDENEVTLLSGFGIDSGIIVDEIATRVLNRPNPSLRVLLIWSEISEWTDLRKAEEWIRLNSSWVRDVVIARCADELVEAPSFRGFGRLLDLFGSGGTAIVTFSEESAGDHSSPNDVVSPTQIIHHMLPPDLKLPAKITRFYEGTQRMWDERKALKDEREALGKEREALRVERRILTEENTRLNSALAISGAQQHLLKAERTHAETRCADLRHDLDLLRESNRKVDEELKTVKLALQDRDDENAKLRSQLSLAEADMETHTRKKIRLLEESVSQAKENEEKYMLQVERLLEEKDQSREEEKKKNERVAQLESRVRKLEADLNAGRPWYKLEKLVKRE
;
A
#
# COMPACT_ATOMS: atom_id res chain seq x y z
N MET A 1 41.39 12.91 -69.92
CA MET A 1 40.94 13.80 -71.01
C MET A 1 41.29 13.14 -72.32
N VAL A 2 40.29 12.69 -73.07
CA VAL A 2 40.42 12.27 -74.46
C VAL A 2 39.83 13.44 -75.25
N SER A 3 40.63 14.20 -75.98
CA SER A 3 40.05 15.15 -76.95
C SER A 3 39.49 14.30 -78.09
N VAL A 4 38.20 14.46 -78.37
CA VAL A 4 37.55 13.80 -79.51
C VAL A 4 37.31 14.90 -80.51
N ASP A 5 38.22 14.99 -81.49
CA ASP A 5 38.05 15.80 -82.69
C ASP A 5 37.53 14.88 -83.80
N GLN A 6 36.22 14.72 -83.89
CA GLN A 6 35.62 14.01 -85.00
C GLN A 6 34.71 14.95 -85.79
N CYS A 7 35.21 15.37 -86.94
CA CYS A 7 34.42 15.98 -87.99
C CYS A 7 33.92 14.85 -88.90
N ILE A 8 32.62 14.55 -88.82
CA ILE A 8 31.97 13.60 -89.72
C ILE A 8 31.43 14.42 -90.90
N ILE A 9 32.04 14.23 -92.06
CA ILE A 9 31.67 14.93 -93.30
C ILE A 9 30.93 13.93 -94.18
N ASP A 10 29.65 14.17 -94.41
CA ASP A 10 28.85 13.55 -95.46
C ASP A 10 28.81 14.48 -96.69
N GLU A 11 28.37 13.97 -97.84
CA GLU A 11 28.45 14.65 -99.15
C GLU A 11 27.80 16.05 -99.13
N ASN A 12 26.79 16.29 -98.30
CA ASN A 12 26.09 17.58 -98.17
C ASN A 12 25.91 18.10 -96.72
N GLU A 13 26.41 17.38 -95.71
CA GLU A 13 26.28 17.77 -94.30
C GLU A 13 27.62 17.59 -93.56
N VAL A 14 28.00 18.61 -92.79
CA VAL A 14 29.16 18.53 -91.89
C VAL A 14 28.63 18.51 -90.47
N THR A 15 28.92 17.44 -89.74
CA THR A 15 28.65 17.31 -88.31
C THR A 15 29.97 17.38 -87.55
N LEU A 16 30.12 18.44 -86.76
CA LEU A 16 31.28 18.62 -85.90
C LEU A 16 30.96 18.16 -84.50
N LEU A 17 31.76 17.22 -83.98
CA LEU A 17 31.81 16.85 -82.57
C LEU A 17 33.10 17.47 -82.02
N SER A 18 32.97 18.58 -81.30
CA SER A 18 34.08 19.19 -80.55
C SER A 18 33.98 18.74 -79.10
N GLY A 19 35.01 18.04 -78.61
CA GLY A 19 35.10 17.63 -77.21
C GLY A 19 36.34 18.19 -76.51
N PHE A 20 36.12 18.88 -75.38
CA PHE A 20 37.07 19.26 -74.33
C PHE A 20 38.31 20.09 -74.75
N GLY A 21 38.33 21.37 -74.36
CA GLY A 21 39.57 22.15 -74.13
C GLY A 21 40.29 22.68 -75.37
N ILE A 22 39.57 22.89 -76.49
CA ILE A 22 40.15 23.42 -77.71
C ILE A 22 39.82 24.92 -77.81
N ASP A 23 40.85 25.70 -78.14
CA ASP A 23 40.76 27.13 -78.40
C ASP A 23 39.72 27.39 -79.50
N SER A 24 38.65 28.11 -79.17
CA SER A 24 37.49 28.32 -80.05
C SER A 24 37.86 28.94 -81.41
N GLY A 25 39.01 29.64 -81.50
CA GLY A 25 39.55 30.17 -82.75
C GLY A 25 40.00 29.12 -83.76
N ILE A 26 40.51 27.96 -83.32
CA ILE A 26 41.04 26.92 -84.21
C ILE A 26 39.91 26.20 -84.96
N ILE A 27 38.81 25.94 -84.25
CA ILE A 27 37.63 25.29 -84.82
C ILE A 27 36.99 26.19 -85.87
N VAL A 28 36.91 27.50 -85.60
CA VAL A 28 36.32 28.48 -86.53
C VAL A 28 37.13 28.58 -87.83
N ASP A 29 38.47 28.64 -87.76
CA ASP A 29 39.32 28.71 -88.94
C ASP A 29 39.28 27.41 -89.75
N GLU A 30 39.23 26.25 -89.11
CA GLU A 30 39.19 24.97 -89.84
C GLU A 30 37.83 24.72 -90.50
N ILE A 31 36.72 25.14 -89.87
CA ILE A 31 35.38 25.16 -90.47
C ILE A 31 35.35 26.15 -91.64
N ALA A 32 35.87 27.36 -91.45
CA ALA A 32 35.93 28.37 -92.50
C ALA A 32 36.70 27.83 -93.72
N THR A 33 37.84 27.20 -93.50
CA THR A 33 38.69 26.70 -94.60
C THR A 33 38.06 25.52 -95.35
N ARG A 34 37.37 24.62 -94.65
CA ARG A 34 36.83 23.38 -95.24
C ARG A 34 35.40 23.49 -95.76
N VAL A 35 34.58 24.37 -95.18
CA VAL A 35 33.15 24.50 -95.53
C VAL A 35 32.90 25.67 -96.49
N LEU A 36 33.59 26.81 -96.35
CA LEU A 36 33.33 28.00 -97.18
C LEU A 36 33.75 27.84 -98.65
N ASN A 37 34.57 26.85 -98.97
CA ASN A 37 35.00 26.57 -100.35
C ASN A 37 34.02 25.68 -101.13
N ARG A 38 32.86 25.31 -100.55
CA ARG A 38 31.84 24.48 -101.23
C ARG A 38 30.65 25.32 -101.72
N PRO A 39 30.08 25.04 -102.90
CA PRO A 39 28.85 25.67 -103.35
C PRO A 39 27.65 25.11 -102.57
N ASN A 40 26.98 25.94 -101.76
CA ASN A 40 25.82 25.63 -100.90
C ASN A 40 26.03 24.58 -99.78
N PRO A 41 26.81 24.88 -98.74
CA PRO A 41 26.90 24.00 -97.58
C PRO A 41 25.63 24.07 -96.72
N SER A 42 25.14 22.91 -96.26
CA SER A 42 24.19 22.81 -95.14
C SER A 42 24.91 22.27 -93.92
N LEU A 43 25.04 23.08 -92.87
CA LEU A 43 25.79 22.75 -91.67
C LEU A 43 24.82 22.34 -90.54
N ARG A 44 25.09 21.21 -89.86
CA ARG A 44 24.49 20.89 -88.55
C ARG A 44 25.59 20.85 -87.50
N VAL A 45 25.43 21.62 -86.45
CA VAL A 45 26.48 21.76 -85.43
C VAL A 45 25.98 21.15 -84.12
N LEU A 46 26.73 20.17 -83.60
CA LEU A 46 26.52 19.61 -82.27
C LEU A 46 27.66 20.06 -81.35
N LEU A 47 27.37 21.03 -80.49
CA LEU A 47 28.35 21.54 -79.53
C LEU A 47 28.14 20.84 -78.18
N ILE A 48 29.15 20.11 -77.71
CA ILE A 48 29.14 19.42 -76.42
C ILE A 48 30.14 20.10 -75.49
N TRP A 49 29.68 20.60 -74.35
CA TRP A 49 30.54 21.31 -73.40
C TRP A 49 30.42 20.78 -71.97
N SER A 50 31.53 20.82 -71.23
CA SER A 50 31.65 20.21 -69.91
C SER A 50 32.06 21.17 -68.79
N GLU A 51 32.64 22.34 -69.07
CA GLU A 51 33.07 23.28 -68.03
C GLU A 51 32.79 24.75 -68.39
N ILE A 52 32.37 25.53 -67.38
CA ILE A 52 31.73 26.86 -67.48
C ILE A 52 32.74 28.01 -67.35
N SER A 53 34.04 27.76 -67.51
CA SER A 53 35.05 28.78 -67.14
C SER A 53 35.11 29.99 -68.08
N GLU A 54 34.59 29.95 -69.31
CA GLU A 54 34.59 31.12 -70.21
C GLU A 54 33.26 31.30 -70.98
N TRP A 55 32.26 31.91 -70.33
CA TRP A 55 31.01 32.37 -70.97
C TRP A 55 31.22 33.28 -72.19
N THR A 56 32.40 33.89 -72.31
CA THR A 56 32.86 34.66 -73.47
C THR A 56 32.88 33.84 -74.75
N ASP A 57 33.14 32.54 -74.67
CA ASP A 57 33.24 31.68 -75.84
C ASP A 57 31.87 31.20 -76.33
N LEU A 58 30.88 31.08 -75.45
CA LEU A 58 29.49 30.83 -75.86
C LEU A 58 28.95 32.01 -76.67
N ARG A 59 29.21 33.26 -76.22
CA ARG A 59 28.78 34.46 -76.96
C ARG A 59 29.49 34.60 -78.31
N LYS A 60 30.79 34.28 -78.39
CA LYS A 60 31.50 34.26 -79.67
C LYS A 60 30.95 33.19 -80.61
N ALA A 61 30.62 32.00 -80.10
CA ALA A 61 30.00 30.94 -80.89
C ALA A 61 28.59 31.34 -81.36
N GLU A 62 27.78 31.94 -80.48
CA GLU A 62 26.45 32.46 -80.81
C GLU A 62 26.54 33.57 -81.86
N GLU A 63 27.47 34.52 -81.72
CA GLU A 63 27.69 35.60 -82.67
C GLU A 63 28.20 35.08 -84.02
N TRP A 64 29.09 34.08 -84.02
CA TRP A 64 29.54 33.39 -85.23
C TRP A 64 28.41 32.65 -85.93
N ILE A 65 27.60 31.87 -85.20
CA ILE A 65 26.41 31.19 -85.75
C ILE A 65 25.44 32.23 -86.32
N ARG A 66 25.24 33.35 -85.64
CA ARG A 66 24.36 34.43 -86.09
C ARG A 66 24.85 35.06 -87.40
N LEU A 67 26.14 35.35 -87.48
CA LEU A 67 26.79 35.90 -88.68
C LEU A 67 26.76 34.93 -89.87
N ASN A 68 26.62 33.63 -89.61
CA ASN A 68 26.64 32.55 -90.60
C ASN A 68 25.29 31.80 -90.74
N SER A 69 24.20 32.42 -90.25
CA SER A 69 22.87 31.79 -90.13
C SER A 69 22.23 31.38 -91.47
N SER A 70 22.70 31.89 -92.61
CA SER A 70 22.15 31.53 -93.93
C SER A 70 22.50 30.10 -94.39
N TRP A 71 23.44 29.42 -93.73
CA TRP A 71 23.90 28.06 -94.09
C TRP A 71 23.93 27.06 -92.92
N VAL A 72 23.61 27.50 -91.69
CA VAL A 72 23.45 26.64 -90.52
C VAL A 72 21.98 26.24 -90.39
N ARG A 73 21.66 24.94 -90.46
CA ARG A 73 20.26 24.45 -90.41
C ARG A 73 19.81 24.07 -89.00
N ASP A 74 20.60 23.26 -88.29
CA ASP A 74 20.30 22.81 -86.94
C ASP A 74 21.52 23.03 -86.04
N VAL A 75 21.27 23.56 -84.85
CA VAL A 75 22.25 23.65 -83.77
C VAL A 75 21.71 22.90 -82.57
N VAL A 76 22.45 21.91 -82.09
CA VAL A 76 22.17 21.21 -80.84
C VAL A 76 23.30 21.55 -79.87
N ILE A 77 22.95 22.14 -78.74
CA ILE A 77 23.89 22.46 -77.67
C ILE A 77 23.59 21.49 -76.53
N ALA A 78 24.58 20.67 -76.17
CA ALA A 78 24.49 19.72 -75.07
C ALA A 78 25.43 20.16 -73.94
N ARG A 79 24.87 20.48 -72.78
CA ARG A 79 25.62 20.87 -71.58
C ARG A 79 25.77 19.66 -70.66
N CYS A 80 26.99 19.35 -70.26
CA CYS A 80 27.29 18.38 -69.21
C CYS A 80 27.70 19.16 -67.96
N ALA A 81 26.87 19.17 -66.91
CA ALA A 81 27.17 19.90 -65.67
C ALA A 81 26.92 19.02 -64.44
N ASP A 82 27.78 19.17 -63.43
CA ASP A 82 27.68 18.47 -62.14
C ASP A 82 26.67 19.11 -61.18
N GLU A 83 26.27 20.37 -61.40
CA GLU A 83 25.33 21.12 -60.54
C GLU A 83 24.29 21.94 -61.34
N LEU A 84 23.10 22.10 -60.77
CA LEU A 84 21.94 22.79 -61.37
C LEU A 84 22.15 24.31 -61.35
N VAL A 85 22.42 24.92 -62.52
CA VAL A 85 22.44 26.39 -62.67
C VAL A 85 21.47 26.76 -63.79
N GLU A 86 20.45 27.55 -63.47
CA GLU A 86 19.47 28.07 -64.43
C GLU A 86 20.17 28.75 -65.61
N ALA A 87 19.93 28.26 -66.83
CA ALA A 87 20.50 28.83 -68.04
C ALA A 87 19.73 30.11 -68.42
N PRO A 88 20.41 31.21 -68.82
CA PRO A 88 19.72 32.34 -69.43
C PRO A 88 19.11 31.91 -70.77
N SER A 89 17.90 32.40 -71.06
CA SER A 89 17.14 32.04 -72.26
C SER A 89 17.94 32.24 -73.57
N PHE A 90 18.18 31.15 -74.28
CA PHE A 90 18.76 31.17 -75.64
C PHE A 90 17.70 31.73 -76.61
N ARG A 91 18.00 32.80 -77.35
CA ARG A 91 17.08 33.45 -78.31
C ARG A 91 17.47 33.21 -79.77
N GLY A 92 17.85 31.97 -80.11
CA GLY A 92 18.16 31.55 -81.48
C GLY A 92 17.45 30.24 -81.87
N PHE A 93 17.36 29.96 -83.17
CA PHE A 93 16.86 28.67 -83.68
C PHE A 93 17.79 27.52 -83.24
N GLY A 94 17.30 26.66 -82.33
CA GLY A 94 18.01 25.48 -81.85
C GLY A 94 17.21 24.73 -80.78
N ARG A 95 17.45 23.41 -80.66
CA ARG A 95 16.90 22.59 -79.57
C ARG A 95 17.94 22.53 -78.44
N LEU A 96 17.57 22.98 -77.25
CA LEU A 96 18.44 22.88 -76.08
C LEU A 96 18.28 21.48 -75.46
N LEU A 97 19.39 20.77 -75.27
CA LEU A 97 19.39 19.46 -74.60
C LEU A 97 20.20 19.60 -73.31
N ASP A 98 19.51 19.67 -72.17
CA ASP A 98 20.18 19.65 -70.87
C ASP A 98 20.52 18.19 -70.49
N LEU A 99 21.81 17.87 -70.41
CA LEU A 99 22.29 16.56 -69.93
C LEU A 99 22.75 16.73 -68.47
N PHE A 100 21.87 16.39 -67.53
CA PHE A 100 22.20 16.46 -66.10
C PHE A 100 22.77 15.13 -65.61
N GLY A 101 23.91 15.17 -64.90
CA GLY A 101 24.29 14.10 -64.00
C GLY A 101 25.78 14.03 -63.66
N SER A 102 26.11 14.26 -62.39
CA SER A 102 27.39 13.82 -61.83
C SER A 102 27.43 12.27 -61.83
N GLY A 103 28.28 11.71 -62.69
CA GLY A 103 28.53 10.27 -62.75
C GLY A 103 27.66 9.45 -63.70
N GLY A 104 27.44 9.94 -64.93
CA GLY A 104 27.08 9.08 -66.07
C GLY A 104 25.61 8.65 -66.15
N THR A 105 24.70 9.49 -65.67
CA THR A 105 23.26 9.36 -65.92
C THR A 105 22.84 10.57 -66.76
N ALA A 106 22.04 10.37 -67.81
CA ALA A 106 21.48 11.47 -68.60
C ALA A 106 19.99 11.57 -68.25
N ILE A 107 19.58 12.67 -67.62
CA ILE A 107 18.15 13.00 -67.50
C ILE A 107 17.77 13.79 -68.74
N VAL A 108 16.94 13.22 -69.61
CA VAL A 108 16.41 13.90 -70.80
C VAL A 108 15.12 14.61 -70.41
N THR A 109 15.17 15.92 -70.18
CA THR A 109 13.96 16.73 -70.10
C THR A 109 13.58 17.19 -71.50
N PHE A 110 12.53 16.61 -72.07
CA PHE A 110 11.91 17.15 -73.28
C PHE A 110 11.09 18.39 -72.88
N SER A 111 11.41 19.55 -73.44
CA SER A 111 10.44 20.65 -73.44
C SER A 111 9.36 20.28 -74.47
N GLU A 112 8.27 19.66 -74.01
CA GLU A 112 7.11 19.38 -74.84
C GLU A 112 6.41 20.67 -75.25
N GLU A 113 6.27 20.87 -76.56
CA GLU A 113 5.11 21.59 -77.11
C GLU A 113 4.02 20.60 -77.58
N SER A 114 4.08 19.33 -77.17
CA SER A 114 3.04 18.34 -77.47
C SER A 114 2.91 17.30 -76.37
N ALA A 115 1.86 17.43 -75.57
CA ALA A 115 1.49 16.57 -74.46
C ALA A 115 1.39 15.08 -74.83
N GLY A 116 2.14 14.23 -74.14
CA GLY A 116 1.93 12.78 -74.11
C GLY A 116 2.41 12.13 -72.80
N ASP A 117 1.46 11.65 -71.99
CA ASP A 117 1.66 10.93 -70.72
C ASP A 117 2.72 9.81 -70.79
N HIS A 118 3.94 10.02 -70.29
CA HIS A 118 4.81 8.92 -69.86
C HIS A 118 5.77 9.29 -68.71
N SER A 119 5.71 8.45 -67.65
CA SER A 119 6.72 8.16 -66.60
C SER A 119 7.09 9.22 -65.54
N SER A 120 7.15 8.74 -64.30
CA SER A 120 7.56 9.46 -63.09
C SER A 120 9.00 9.98 -63.22
N PRO A 121 9.31 11.21 -62.75
CA PRO A 121 10.62 11.85 -62.90
C PRO A 121 11.81 11.15 -62.21
N ASN A 122 11.58 9.98 -61.57
CA ASN A 122 12.60 9.21 -60.85
C ASN A 122 12.96 7.85 -61.49
N ASP A 123 12.43 7.53 -62.68
CA ASP A 123 12.84 6.32 -63.39
C ASP A 123 14.25 6.51 -63.97
N VAL A 124 15.25 5.93 -63.29
CA VAL A 124 16.66 5.94 -63.71
C VAL A 124 16.80 4.99 -64.91
N VAL A 125 16.72 5.54 -66.12
CA VAL A 125 16.96 4.81 -67.37
C VAL A 125 18.46 4.58 -67.54
N SER A 126 18.86 3.34 -67.85
CA SER A 126 20.28 3.05 -68.10
C SER A 126 20.74 3.75 -69.39
N PRO A 127 22.00 4.26 -69.45
CA PRO A 127 22.55 4.87 -70.66
C PRO A 127 22.40 3.99 -71.91
N THR A 128 22.48 2.66 -71.73
CA THR A 128 22.32 1.65 -72.77
C THR A 128 20.91 1.59 -73.36
N GLN A 129 19.87 1.79 -72.54
CA GLN A 129 18.47 1.86 -72.99
C GLN A 129 18.20 3.12 -73.82
N ILE A 130 18.79 4.27 -73.43
CA ILE A 130 18.66 5.52 -74.18
C ILE A 130 19.25 5.37 -75.59
N ILE A 131 20.42 4.72 -75.71
CA ILE A 131 21.10 4.55 -77.01
C ILE A 131 20.38 3.53 -77.91
N HIS A 132 19.80 2.46 -77.36
CA HIS A 132 18.97 1.52 -78.12
C HIS A 132 17.72 2.16 -78.72
N HIS A 133 17.20 3.24 -78.11
CA HIS A 133 16.11 4.03 -78.67
C HIS A 133 16.56 5.05 -79.72
N MET A 134 17.86 5.40 -79.78
CA MET A 134 18.39 6.42 -80.70
C MET A 134 19.09 5.86 -81.94
N LEU A 135 19.51 4.58 -81.94
CA LEU A 135 20.16 3.95 -83.09
C LEU A 135 19.17 3.11 -83.93
N PRO A 136 19.25 3.15 -85.27
CA PRO A 136 18.45 2.28 -86.13
C PRO A 136 18.70 0.80 -85.79
N PRO A 137 17.66 -0.07 -85.79
CA PRO A 137 17.76 -1.46 -85.36
C PRO A 137 18.78 -2.32 -86.16
N ASP A 138 19.17 -1.85 -87.34
CA ASP A 138 20.06 -2.59 -88.26
C ASP A 138 21.54 -2.22 -88.12
N LEU A 139 21.89 -1.22 -87.29
CA LEU A 139 23.26 -0.74 -87.17
C LEU A 139 24.08 -1.63 -86.23
N LYS A 140 24.94 -2.49 -86.78
CA LYS A 140 25.91 -3.27 -85.98
C LYS A 140 26.99 -2.36 -85.42
N LEU A 141 26.93 -2.10 -84.11
CA LEU A 141 27.99 -1.37 -83.42
C LEU A 141 29.33 -2.13 -83.53
N PRO A 142 30.45 -1.41 -83.77
CA PRO A 142 31.79 -1.98 -83.71
C PRO A 142 32.03 -2.68 -82.36
N ALA A 143 32.68 -3.86 -82.38
CA ALA A 143 32.88 -4.69 -81.18
C ALA A 143 33.57 -3.99 -79.99
N LYS A 144 34.39 -2.96 -80.26
CA LYS A 144 35.01 -2.13 -79.22
C LYS A 144 33.97 -1.31 -78.43
N ILE A 145 32.95 -0.82 -79.12
CA ILE A 145 31.86 -0.04 -78.53
C ILE A 145 30.93 -0.95 -77.73
N THR A 146 30.61 -2.15 -78.25
CA THR A 146 29.82 -3.16 -77.50
C THR A 146 30.49 -3.55 -76.18
N ARG A 147 31.80 -3.82 -76.17
CA ARG A 147 32.53 -4.14 -74.93
C ARG A 147 32.57 -2.99 -73.92
N PHE A 148 32.65 -1.75 -74.41
CA PHE A 148 32.59 -0.58 -73.55
C PHE A 148 31.22 -0.51 -72.83
N TYR A 149 30.13 -0.72 -73.56
CA TYR A 149 28.77 -0.72 -72.99
C TYR A 149 28.51 -1.87 -72.02
N GLU A 150 28.96 -3.08 -72.36
CA GLU A 150 28.91 -4.21 -71.43
C GLU A 150 29.69 -3.91 -70.14
N GLY A 151 30.80 -3.19 -70.24
CA GLY A 151 31.58 -2.73 -69.09
C GLY A 151 30.81 -1.71 -68.24
N THR A 152 30.19 -0.71 -68.86
CA THR A 152 29.39 0.30 -68.14
C THR A 152 28.12 -0.29 -67.52
N GLN A 153 27.46 -1.23 -68.20
CA GLN A 153 26.29 -1.93 -67.68
C GLN A 153 26.67 -2.77 -66.45
N ARG A 154 27.78 -3.53 -66.52
CA ARG A 154 28.30 -4.27 -65.35
C ARG A 154 28.60 -3.36 -64.17
N MET A 155 29.26 -2.21 -64.40
CA MET A 155 29.52 -1.25 -63.32
C MET A 155 28.23 -0.67 -62.72
N TRP A 156 27.21 -0.44 -63.55
CA TRP A 156 25.92 0.05 -63.07
C TRP A 156 25.18 -0.99 -62.23
N ASP A 157 25.15 -2.25 -62.71
CA ASP A 157 24.57 -3.38 -61.98
C ASP A 157 25.31 -3.62 -60.65
N GLU A 158 26.65 -3.55 -60.65
CA GLU A 158 27.48 -3.66 -59.43
C GLU A 158 27.19 -2.52 -58.46
N ARG A 159 27.06 -1.27 -58.95
CA ARG A 159 26.72 -0.12 -58.11
C ARG A 159 25.32 -0.24 -57.50
N LYS A 160 24.36 -0.76 -58.27
CA LYS A 160 23.01 -1.04 -57.79
C LYS A 160 23.04 -2.12 -56.71
N ALA A 161 23.75 -3.24 -56.94
CA ALA A 161 23.91 -4.29 -55.96
C ALA A 161 24.57 -3.80 -54.66
N LEU A 162 25.62 -2.97 -54.75
CA LEU A 162 26.27 -2.37 -53.58
C LEU A 162 25.36 -1.39 -52.82
N LYS A 163 24.46 -0.68 -53.53
CA LYS A 163 23.47 0.19 -52.90
C LYS A 163 22.44 -0.64 -52.11
N ASP A 164 21.94 -1.71 -52.72
CA ASP A 164 20.98 -2.62 -52.11
C ASP A 164 21.60 -3.33 -50.89
N GLU A 165 22.87 -3.77 -50.98
CA GLU A 165 23.61 -4.36 -49.87
C GLU A 165 23.80 -3.37 -48.72
N ARG A 166 24.16 -2.10 -49.01
CA ARG A 166 24.26 -1.06 -47.98
C ARG A 166 22.93 -0.81 -47.29
N GLU A 167 21.82 -0.82 -48.02
CA GLU A 167 20.49 -0.68 -47.43
C GLU A 167 20.14 -1.88 -46.53
N ALA A 168 20.43 -3.10 -46.98
CA ALA A 168 20.24 -4.32 -46.21
C ALA A 168 21.06 -4.32 -44.90
N LEU A 169 22.36 -3.97 -44.99
CA LEU A 169 23.23 -3.82 -43.82
C LEU A 169 22.76 -2.69 -42.89
N GLY A 170 22.17 -1.62 -43.44
CA GLY A 170 21.55 -0.55 -42.65
C GLY A 170 20.38 -1.06 -41.82
N LYS A 171 19.50 -1.87 -42.42
CA LYS A 171 18.36 -2.51 -41.74
C LYS A 171 18.83 -3.49 -40.66
N GLU A 172 19.86 -4.29 -40.94
CA GLU A 172 20.43 -5.23 -39.96
C GLU A 172 21.04 -4.50 -38.76
N ARG A 173 21.79 -3.40 -38.99
CA ARG A 173 22.34 -2.57 -37.90
C ARG A 173 21.25 -1.99 -37.01
N GLU A 174 20.13 -1.55 -37.59
CA GLU A 174 19.02 -1.01 -36.80
C GLU A 174 18.31 -2.12 -36.01
N ALA A 175 18.12 -3.31 -36.60
CA ALA A 175 17.59 -4.47 -35.89
C ALA A 175 18.46 -4.85 -34.67
N LEU A 176 19.79 -4.90 -34.84
CA LEU A 176 20.74 -5.15 -33.74
C LEU A 176 20.71 -4.05 -32.66
N ARG A 177 20.46 -2.79 -33.06
CA ARG A 177 20.33 -1.68 -32.10
C ARG A 177 19.08 -1.84 -31.24
N VAL A 178 17.96 -2.22 -31.85
CA VAL A 178 16.71 -2.51 -31.15
C VAL A 178 16.88 -3.69 -30.19
N GLU A 179 17.51 -4.78 -30.63
CA GLU A 179 17.78 -5.96 -29.79
C GLU A 179 18.63 -5.61 -28.57
N ARG A 180 19.72 -4.84 -28.75
CA ARG A 180 20.54 -4.37 -27.62
C ARG A 180 19.74 -3.53 -26.62
N ARG A 181 18.80 -2.72 -27.11
CA ARG A 181 17.93 -1.91 -26.24
C ARG A 181 17.00 -2.80 -25.42
N ILE A 182 16.36 -3.78 -26.05
CA ILE A 182 15.50 -4.76 -25.39
C ILE A 182 16.28 -5.52 -24.32
N LEU A 183 17.47 -6.03 -24.63
CA LEU A 183 18.32 -6.75 -23.68
C LEU A 183 18.74 -5.86 -22.50
N THR A 184 19.01 -4.58 -22.74
CA THR A 184 19.34 -3.63 -21.68
C THR A 184 18.13 -3.40 -20.76
N GLU A 185 16.95 -3.19 -21.33
CA GLU A 185 15.71 -3.04 -20.58
C GLU A 185 15.38 -4.30 -19.77
N GLU A 186 15.53 -5.48 -20.34
CA GLU A 186 15.32 -6.75 -19.65
C GLU A 186 16.30 -6.93 -18.48
N ASN A 187 17.58 -6.61 -18.68
CA ASN A 187 18.57 -6.64 -17.61
C ASN A 187 18.21 -5.65 -16.48
N THR A 188 17.73 -4.44 -16.80
CA THR A 188 17.25 -3.50 -15.77
C THR A 188 16.03 -4.03 -15.01
N ARG A 189 15.10 -4.72 -15.69
CA ARG A 189 13.94 -5.36 -15.04
C ARG A 189 14.38 -6.50 -14.12
N LEU A 190 15.31 -7.35 -14.55
CA LEU A 190 15.84 -8.45 -13.74
C LEU A 190 16.57 -7.93 -12.50
N ASN A 191 17.41 -6.90 -12.64
CA ASN A 191 18.08 -6.27 -11.50
C ASN A 191 17.08 -5.64 -10.51
N SER A 192 16.02 -5.00 -11.02
CA SER A 192 14.96 -4.47 -10.18
C SER A 192 14.19 -5.58 -9.45
N ALA A 193 13.90 -6.69 -10.12
CA ALA A 193 13.24 -7.85 -9.53
C ALA A 193 14.11 -8.50 -8.44
N LEU A 194 15.42 -8.60 -8.65
CA LEU A 194 16.38 -9.07 -7.63
C LEU A 194 16.41 -8.14 -6.42
N ALA A 195 16.41 -6.82 -6.63
CA ALA A 195 16.35 -5.85 -5.55
C ALA A 195 15.05 -5.96 -4.73
N ILE A 196 13.91 -6.11 -5.39
CA ILE A 196 12.60 -6.34 -4.74
C ILE A 196 12.63 -7.64 -3.94
N SER A 197 13.15 -8.73 -4.51
CA SER A 197 13.28 -10.01 -3.83
C SER A 197 14.16 -9.91 -2.57
N GLY A 198 15.30 -9.21 -2.68
CA GLY A 198 16.18 -8.92 -1.54
C GLY A 198 15.45 -8.13 -0.44
N ALA A 199 14.73 -7.07 -0.81
CA ALA A 199 13.94 -6.27 0.13
C ALA A 199 12.87 -7.11 0.83
N GLN A 200 12.17 -7.99 0.11
CA GLN A 200 11.19 -8.92 0.69
C GLN A 200 11.83 -9.88 1.69
N GLN A 201 13.01 -10.42 1.40
CA GLN A 201 13.74 -11.27 2.36
C GLN A 201 14.12 -10.51 3.64
N HIS A 202 14.52 -9.23 3.51
CA HIS A 202 14.81 -8.40 4.68
C HIS A 202 13.57 -8.11 5.52
N LEU A 203 12.43 -7.82 4.88
CA LEU A 203 11.15 -7.64 5.57
C LEU A 203 10.73 -8.90 6.32
N LEU A 204 10.80 -10.08 5.67
CA LEU A 204 10.48 -11.36 6.31
C LEU A 204 11.39 -11.66 7.51
N LYS A 205 12.69 -11.32 7.43
CA LYS A 205 13.61 -11.44 8.57
C LYS A 205 13.21 -10.50 9.71
N ALA A 206 12.87 -9.25 9.39
CA ALA A 206 12.43 -8.28 10.38
C ALA A 206 11.13 -8.72 11.09
N GLU A 207 10.12 -9.16 10.32
CA GLU A 207 8.87 -9.70 10.85
C GLU A 207 9.11 -10.90 11.76
N ARG A 208 10.01 -11.81 11.37
CA ARG A 208 10.41 -12.94 12.22
C ARG A 208 11.03 -12.48 13.53
N THR A 209 11.97 -11.53 13.50
CA THR A 209 12.58 -11.01 14.73
C THR A 209 11.58 -10.29 15.62
N HIS A 210 10.62 -9.57 15.03
CA HIS A 210 9.52 -8.93 15.75
C HIS A 210 8.56 -9.97 16.37
N ALA A 211 8.29 -11.07 15.68
CA ALA A 211 7.51 -12.17 16.23
C ALA A 211 8.24 -12.88 17.38
N GLU A 212 9.54 -13.11 17.25
CA GLU A 212 10.37 -13.75 18.28
C GLU A 212 10.44 -12.91 19.56
N THR A 213 10.61 -11.58 19.43
CA THR A 213 10.58 -10.64 20.56
C THR A 213 9.21 -10.62 21.24
N ARG A 214 8.12 -10.51 20.48
CA ARG A 214 6.76 -10.57 21.04
C ARG A 214 6.47 -11.90 21.74
N CYS A 215 6.99 -13.02 21.24
CA CYS A 215 6.88 -14.32 21.92
C CYS A 215 7.68 -14.36 23.22
N ALA A 216 8.83 -13.69 23.30
CA ALA A 216 9.61 -13.59 24.54
C ALA A 216 8.86 -12.77 25.59
N ASP A 217 8.28 -11.63 25.21
CA ASP A 217 7.49 -10.78 26.10
C ASP A 217 6.26 -11.53 26.64
N LEU A 218 5.51 -12.21 25.78
CA LEU A 218 4.35 -13.00 26.21
C LEU A 218 4.72 -14.16 27.14
N ARG A 219 5.90 -14.77 26.97
CA ARG A 219 6.41 -15.79 27.90
C ARG A 219 6.72 -15.18 29.27
N HIS A 220 7.35 -14.01 29.28
CA HIS A 220 7.63 -13.29 30.51
C HIS A 220 6.33 -12.94 31.27
N ASP A 221 5.33 -12.42 30.58
CA ASP A 221 4.01 -12.10 31.17
C ASP A 221 3.32 -13.35 31.73
N LEU A 222 3.38 -14.48 31.01
CA LEU A 222 2.84 -15.76 31.50
C LEU A 222 3.53 -16.24 32.78
N ASP A 223 4.84 -16.07 32.90
CA ASP A 223 5.59 -16.45 34.09
C ASP A 223 5.27 -15.53 35.28
N LEU A 224 5.09 -14.22 35.03
CA LEU A 224 4.62 -13.27 36.06
C LEU A 224 3.21 -13.63 36.56
N LEU A 225 2.30 -13.98 35.65
CA LEU A 225 0.94 -14.40 36.02
C LEU A 225 0.93 -15.72 36.80
N ARG A 226 1.79 -16.68 36.44
CA ARG A 226 1.95 -17.93 37.19
C ARG A 226 2.45 -17.68 38.61
N GLU A 227 3.44 -16.81 38.76
CA GLU A 227 3.97 -16.45 40.09
C GLU A 227 2.91 -15.70 40.92
N SER A 228 2.15 -14.80 40.30
CA SER A 228 1.02 -14.13 40.97
C SER A 228 -0.04 -15.12 41.43
N ASN A 229 -0.45 -16.07 40.59
CA ASN A 229 -1.41 -17.11 40.96
C ASN A 229 -0.89 -17.99 42.10
N ARG A 230 0.41 -18.35 42.06
CA ARG A 230 1.04 -19.11 43.15
C ARG A 230 0.96 -18.36 44.48
N LYS A 231 1.19 -17.05 44.49
CA LYS A 231 1.05 -16.23 45.72
C LYS A 231 -0.38 -16.22 46.23
N VAL A 232 -1.36 -16.04 45.35
CA VAL A 232 -2.79 -16.09 45.70
C VAL A 232 -3.16 -17.46 46.30
N ASP A 233 -2.65 -18.57 45.74
CA ASP A 233 -2.90 -19.90 46.29
C ASP A 233 -2.31 -20.08 47.70
N GLU A 234 -1.12 -19.55 47.97
CA GLU A 234 -0.51 -19.59 49.31
C GLU A 234 -1.24 -18.69 50.32
N GLU A 235 -1.70 -17.51 49.89
CA GLU A 235 -2.56 -16.65 50.70
C GLU A 235 -3.89 -17.35 51.03
N LEU A 236 -4.51 -18.00 50.05
CA LEU A 236 -5.76 -18.73 50.25
C LEU A 236 -5.58 -19.91 51.22
N LYS A 237 -4.48 -20.65 51.14
CA LYS A 237 -4.13 -21.68 52.14
C LYS A 237 -3.99 -21.09 53.53
N THR A 238 -3.30 -19.96 53.66
CA THR A 238 -3.08 -19.27 54.94
C THR A 238 -4.42 -18.81 55.54
N VAL A 239 -5.29 -18.20 54.74
CA VAL A 239 -6.63 -17.78 55.16
C VAL A 239 -7.46 -18.99 55.58
N LYS A 240 -7.38 -20.10 54.86
CA LYS A 240 -8.11 -21.33 55.20
C LYS A 240 -7.67 -21.91 56.54
N LEU A 241 -6.38 -21.92 56.83
CA LEU A 241 -5.85 -22.34 58.13
C LEU A 241 -6.33 -21.40 59.25
N ALA A 242 -6.25 -20.09 59.04
CA ALA A 242 -6.71 -19.11 60.03
C ALA A 242 -8.22 -19.22 60.32
N LEU A 243 -9.04 -19.54 59.32
CA LEU A 243 -10.46 -19.81 59.51
C LEU A 243 -10.70 -21.07 60.34
N GLN A 244 -9.92 -22.13 60.09
CA GLN A 244 -10.01 -23.36 60.86
C GLN A 244 -9.64 -23.14 62.34
N ASP A 245 -8.53 -22.44 62.61
CA ASP A 245 -8.13 -22.09 63.98
C ASP A 245 -9.22 -21.29 64.71
N ARG A 246 -9.89 -20.37 63.99
CA ARG A 246 -10.99 -19.57 64.55
C ARG A 246 -12.22 -20.43 64.84
N ASP A 247 -12.53 -21.40 64.01
CA ASP A 247 -13.64 -22.33 64.25
C ASP A 247 -13.38 -23.23 65.45
N ASP A 248 -12.14 -23.69 65.63
CA ASP A 248 -11.70 -24.46 66.81
C ASP A 248 -11.76 -23.61 68.09
N GLU A 249 -11.33 -22.35 68.04
CA GLU A 249 -11.46 -21.41 69.15
C GLU A 249 -12.93 -21.13 69.50
N ASN A 250 -13.78 -20.91 68.49
CA ASN A 250 -15.22 -20.75 68.69
C ASN A 250 -15.86 -21.99 69.31
N ALA A 251 -15.45 -23.19 68.90
CA ALA A 251 -15.93 -24.43 69.50
C ALA A 251 -15.55 -24.53 70.98
N LYS A 252 -14.30 -24.15 71.32
CA LYS A 252 -13.83 -24.10 72.70
C LYS A 252 -14.61 -23.08 73.55
N LEU A 253 -14.84 -21.87 73.03
CA LEU A 253 -15.63 -20.85 73.71
C LEU A 253 -17.07 -21.29 73.93
N ARG A 254 -17.70 -21.95 72.95
CA ARG A 254 -19.04 -22.53 73.11
C ARG A 254 -19.07 -23.61 74.20
N SER A 255 -18.06 -24.47 74.28
CA SER A 255 -17.95 -25.46 75.35
C SER A 255 -17.78 -24.81 76.73
N GLN A 256 -16.95 -23.78 76.85
CA GLN A 256 -16.77 -23.02 78.10
C GLN A 256 -18.06 -22.32 78.54
N LEU A 257 -18.76 -21.71 77.58
CA LEU A 257 -20.03 -21.03 77.84
C LEU A 257 -21.10 -22.02 78.33
N SER A 258 -21.21 -23.19 77.69
CA SER A 258 -22.12 -24.25 78.12
C SER A 258 -21.80 -24.77 79.54
N LEU A 259 -20.52 -24.91 79.89
CA LEU A 259 -20.11 -25.30 81.24
C LEU A 259 -20.49 -24.23 82.27
N ALA A 260 -20.21 -22.95 81.97
CA ALA A 260 -20.55 -21.84 82.85
C ALA A 260 -22.07 -21.70 83.06
N GLU A 261 -22.86 -21.93 82.01
CA GLU A 261 -24.33 -21.98 82.10
C GLU A 261 -24.80 -23.10 83.04
N ALA A 262 -24.22 -24.30 82.94
CA ALA A 262 -24.54 -25.41 83.83
C ALA A 262 -24.14 -25.11 85.29
N ASP A 263 -22.97 -24.52 85.52
CA ASP A 263 -22.52 -24.11 86.86
C ASP A 263 -23.45 -23.04 87.47
N MET A 264 -23.84 -22.04 86.67
CA MET A 264 -24.83 -21.03 87.06
C MET A 264 -26.18 -21.65 87.38
N GLU A 265 -26.64 -22.61 86.58
CA GLU A 265 -27.91 -23.30 86.81
C GLU A 265 -27.86 -24.11 88.11
N THR A 266 -26.77 -24.86 88.37
CA THR A 266 -26.61 -25.61 89.62
C THR A 266 -26.52 -24.69 90.83
N HIS A 267 -25.82 -23.56 90.73
CA HIS A 267 -25.75 -22.56 91.79
C HIS A 267 -27.13 -21.96 92.09
N THR A 268 -27.88 -21.61 91.05
CA THR A 268 -29.25 -21.09 91.16
C THR A 268 -30.17 -22.11 91.81
N ARG A 269 -30.12 -23.39 91.40
CA ARG A 269 -30.87 -24.49 92.03
C ARG A 269 -30.52 -24.66 93.50
N LYS A 270 -29.24 -24.59 93.89
CA LYS A 270 -28.81 -24.64 95.30
C LYS A 270 -29.38 -23.48 96.10
N LYS A 271 -29.34 -22.25 95.57
CA LYS A 271 -29.89 -21.07 96.23
C LYS A 271 -31.41 -21.18 96.42
N ILE A 272 -32.13 -21.69 95.43
CA ILE A 272 -33.57 -21.96 95.53
C ILE A 272 -33.84 -22.95 96.66
N ARG A 273 -33.12 -24.09 96.73
CA ARG A 273 -33.29 -25.07 97.83
C ARG A 273 -33.05 -24.47 99.21
N LEU A 274 -31.98 -23.69 99.38
CA LEU A 274 -31.70 -23.01 100.66
C LEU A 274 -32.82 -22.03 101.05
N LEU A 275 -33.37 -21.31 100.07
CA LEU A 275 -34.53 -20.45 100.29
C LEU A 275 -35.78 -21.27 100.67
N GLU A 276 -36.06 -22.38 99.98
CA GLU A 276 -37.16 -23.29 100.29
C GLU A 276 -37.05 -23.89 101.71
N GLU A 277 -35.84 -24.28 102.12
CA GLU A 277 -35.54 -24.74 103.49
C GLU A 277 -35.79 -23.63 104.51
N SER A 278 -35.32 -22.41 104.25
CA SER A 278 -35.54 -21.27 105.15
C SER A 278 -37.03 -20.90 105.29
N VAL A 279 -37.79 -20.98 104.19
CA VAL A 279 -39.25 -20.74 104.19
C VAL A 279 -39.98 -21.84 104.95
N SER A 280 -39.56 -23.10 104.78
CA SER A 280 -40.14 -24.24 105.51
C SER A 280 -39.90 -24.11 107.02
N GLN A 281 -38.68 -23.72 107.42
CA GLN A 281 -38.35 -23.47 108.83
C GLN A 281 -39.15 -22.29 109.40
N ALA A 282 -39.34 -21.23 108.63
CA ALA A 282 -40.16 -20.09 109.04
C ALA A 282 -41.61 -20.49 109.28
N LYS A 283 -42.20 -21.33 108.41
CA LYS A 283 -43.55 -21.87 108.59
C LYS A 283 -43.66 -22.75 109.83
N GLU A 284 -42.70 -23.64 110.08
CA GLU A 284 -42.68 -24.47 111.29
C GLU A 284 -42.58 -23.61 112.57
N ASN A 285 -41.78 -22.55 112.54
CA ASN A 285 -41.68 -21.61 113.64
C ASN A 285 -42.99 -20.82 113.83
N GLU A 286 -43.63 -20.38 112.75
CA GLU A 286 -44.94 -19.71 112.77
C GLU A 286 -46.00 -20.62 113.39
N GLU A 287 -46.08 -21.89 112.99
CA GLU A 287 -46.98 -22.89 113.59
C GLU A 287 -46.71 -23.07 115.10
N LYS A 288 -45.44 -23.14 115.52
CA LYS A 288 -45.08 -23.21 116.95
C LYS A 288 -45.54 -21.97 117.72
N TYR A 289 -45.39 -20.78 117.14
CA TYR A 289 -45.88 -19.54 117.76
C TYR A 289 -47.40 -19.51 117.84
N MET A 290 -48.10 -19.95 116.79
CA MET A 290 -49.57 -20.03 116.79
C MET A 290 -50.08 -20.99 117.87
N LEU A 291 -49.48 -22.18 118.01
CA LEU A 291 -49.79 -23.12 119.09
C LEU A 291 -49.49 -22.57 120.49
N GLN A 292 -48.46 -21.71 120.62
CA GLN A 292 -48.15 -21.03 121.88
C GLN A 292 -49.20 -19.96 122.20
N VAL A 293 -49.63 -19.19 121.20
CA VAL A 293 -50.71 -18.20 121.35
C VAL A 293 -52.02 -18.88 121.72
N GLU A 294 -52.38 -19.99 121.08
CA GLU A 294 -53.56 -20.78 121.43
C GLU A 294 -53.53 -21.25 122.88
N ARG A 295 -52.40 -21.83 123.34
CA ARG A 295 -52.23 -22.22 124.75
C ARG A 295 -52.38 -21.05 125.72
N LEU A 296 -51.80 -19.89 125.41
CA LEU A 296 -51.94 -18.69 126.24
C LEU A 296 -53.38 -18.17 126.27
N LEU A 297 -54.12 -18.28 125.17
CA LEU A 297 -55.54 -17.95 125.13
C LEU A 297 -56.37 -18.93 125.97
N GLU A 298 -56.08 -20.23 125.90
CA GLU A 298 -56.71 -21.24 126.76
C GLU A 298 -56.42 -21.00 128.24
N GLU A 299 -55.16 -20.73 128.62
CA GLU A 299 -54.77 -20.38 129.99
C GLU A 299 -55.49 -19.10 130.46
N LYS A 300 -55.61 -18.09 129.58
CA LYS A 300 -56.32 -16.86 129.89
C LYS A 300 -57.81 -17.09 130.09
N ASP A 301 -58.44 -17.94 129.27
CA ASP A 301 -59.85 -18.27 129.42
C ASP A 301 -60.10 -19.14 130.66
N GLN A 302 -59.20 -20.08 130.98
CA GLN A 302 -59.20 -20.81 132.25
C GLN A 302 -59.07 -19.85 133.44
N SER A 303 -58.13 -18.91 133.38
CA SER A 303 -57.93 -17.88 134.42
C SER A 303 -59.17 -17.01 134.60
N ARG A 304 -59.80 -16.56 133.51
CA ARG A 304 -61.09 -15.83 133.55
C ARG A 304 -62.21 -16.66 134.16
N GLU A 305 -62.26 -17.95 133.87
CA GLU A 305 -63.28 -18.84 134.41
C GLU A 305 -63.06 -19.11 135.90
N GLU A 306 -61.81 -19.25 136.34
CA GLU A 306 -61.43 -19.27 137.75
C GLU A 306 -61.78 -17.95 138.45
N GLU A 307 -61.52 -16.82 137.79
CA GLU A 307 -61.85 -15.49 138.30
C GLU A 307 -63.37 -15.29 138.40
N LYS A 308 -64.16 -15.76 137.42
CA LYS A 308 -65.63 -15.82 137.53
C LYS A 308 -66.06 -16.67 138.71
N LYS A 309 -65.51 -17.87 138.91
CA LYS A 309 -65.82 -18.73 140.07
C LYS A 309 -65.46 -18.06 141.38
N LYS A 310 -64.33 -17.33 141.44
CA LYS A 310 -63.96 -16.51 142.61
C LYS A 310 -64.95 -15.38 142.82
N ASN A 311 -65.33 -14.66 141.77
CA ASN A 311 -66.30 -13.57 141.83
C ASN A 311 -67.70 -14.07 142.21
N GLU A 312 -68.11 -15.25 141.76
CA GLU A 312 -69.34 -15.91 142.21
C GLU A 312 -69.27 -16.31 143.67
N ARG A 313 -68.13 -16.85 144.15
CA ARG A 313 -67.92 -17.10 145.58
C ARG A 313 -67.96 -15.80 146.39
N VAL A 314 -67.33 -14.72 145.90
CA VAL A 314 -67.37 -13.40 146.52
C VAL A 314 -68.80 -12.88 146.54
N ALA A 315 -69.55 -12.94 145.44
CA ALA A 315 -70.95 -12.52 145.38
C ALA A 315 -71.86 -13.37 146.30
N GLN A 316 -71.61 -14.68 146.40
CA GLN A 316 -72.29 -15.55 147.37
C GLN A 316 -71.99 -15.12 148.81
N LEU A 317 -70.72 -14.87 149.12
CA LEU A 317 -70.27 -14.38 150.43
C LEU A 317 -70.85 -12.99 150.73
N GLU A 318 -70.84 -12.06 149.78
CA GLU A 318 -71.44 -10.73 149.92
C GLU A 318 -72.95 -10.81 150.12
N SER A 319 -73.66 -11.67 149.38
CA SER A 319 -75.10 -11.86 149.59
C SER A 319 -75.39 -12.42 150.98
N ARG A 320 -74.52 -13.31 151.49
CA ARG A 320 -74.60 -13.82 152.87
C ARG A 320 -74.29 -12.74 153.88
N VAL A 321 -73.26 -11.92 153.67
CA VAL A 321 -72.94 -10.78 154.53
C VAL A 321 -74.13 -9.82 154.56
N ARG A 322 -74.69 -9.43 153.40
CA ARG A 322 -75.90 -8.59 153.35
C ARG A 322 -77.11 -9.24 154.04
N LYS A 323 -77.25 -10.57 153.97
CA LYS A 323 -78.33 -11.31 154.65
C LYS A 323 -78.11 -11.33 156.18
N LEU A 324 -76.88 -11.52 156.63
CA LEU A 324 -76.48 -11.44 158.04
C LEU A 324 -76.63 -10.00 158.57
N GLU A 325 -76.25 -8.98 157.78
CA GLU A 325 -76.43 -7.56 158.09
C GLU A 325 -77.92 -7.17 158.14
N ALA A 326 -78.75 -7.69 157.23
CA ALA A 326 -80.20 -7.50 157.27
C ALA A 326 -80.83 -8.18 158.49
N ASP A 327 -80.40 -9.39 158.84
CA ASP A 327 -80.84 -10.08 160.06
C ASP A 327 -80.38 -9.37 161.34
N LEU A 328 -79.21 -8.72 161.31
CA LEU A 328 -78.69 -7.90 162.39
C LEU A 328 -79.51 -6.61 162.58
N ASN A 329 -79.78 -5.89 161.49
CA ASN A 329 -80.59 -4.66 161.48
C ASN A 329 -82.07 -4.92 161.82
N ALA A 330 -82.57 -6.14 161.61
CA ALA A 330 -83.90 -6.57 162.04
C ALA A 330 -83.99 -6.90 163.55
N GLY A 331 -82.91 -6.70 164.32
CA GLY A 331 -82.93 -6.88 165.79
C GLY A 331 -82.95 -8.35 166.25
N ARG A 332 -82.49 -9.30 165.42
CA ARG A 332 -82.37 -10.70 165.85
C ARG A 332 -81.21 -10.87 166.83
N PRO A 333 -81.36 -11.63 167.93
CA PRO A 333 -80.31 -11.80 168.94
C PRO A 333 -79.07 -12.55 168.42
N TRP A 334 -77.88 -11.99 168.69
CA TRP A 334 -76.54 -12.41 168.21
C TRP A 334 -76.23 -13.91 168.35
N TYR A 335 -76.75 -14.57 169.39
CA TYR A 335 -76.47 -15.98 169.72
C TYR A 335 -77.00 -16.99 168.69
N LYS A 336 -77.93 -16.60 167.80
CA LYS A 336 -78.41 -17.48 166.69
C LYS A 336 -77.56 -17.37 165.42
N LEU A 337 -76.81 -16.27 165.22
CA LEU A 337 -75.96 -16.05 164.05
C LEU A 337 -74.65 -16.84 164.13
N GLU A 338 -74.14 -17.08 165.34
CA GLU A 338 -72.87 -17.80 165.57
C GLU A 338 -72.92 -19.29 165.14
N LYS A 339 -74.11 -19.91 165.13
CA LYS A 339 -74.29 -21.31 164.67
C LYS A 339 -74.23 -21.48 163.15
N LEU A 340 -74.46 -20.41 162.38
CA LEU A 340 -74.41 -20.45 160.91
C LEU A 340 -72.99 -20.22 160.35
N VAL A 341 -72.12 -19.55 161.11
CA VAL A 341 -70.72 -19.29 160.71
C VAL A 341 -69.81 -20.49 161.01
N LYS A 342 -70.19 -21.41 161.90
CA LYS A 342 -69.35 -22.55 162.33
C LYS A 342 -69.61 -23.87 161.58
N ARG A 343 -70.36 -23.88 160.46
CA ARG A 343 -70.68 -25.11 159.69
C ARG A 343 -70.13 -25.16 158.27
N GLU A 344 -69.24 -24.26 157.92
CA GLU A 344 -68.46 -24.25 156.66
C GLU A 344 -67.04 -23.80 156.98
#